data_AF-A0A967D5C8-F1
#
_entry.id   AF-A0A967D5C8-F1
#
_cell.length_a   1.000
_cell.length_b   1.000
_cell.length_c   1.000
_cell.angle_alpha   90.00
_cell.angle_beta   90.00
_cell.angle_gamma   90.00
#
_symmetry.space_group_name_H-M   'P 1'
#
loop_
_entity.id
_entity.type
_entity.pdbx_description
1 polymer ?
#
loop_
_entity_poly.entity_id
_entity_poly.type
_entity_poly.pdbx_seq_one_letter_code
_entity_poly.pdbx_strand_id
1 'polypeptide(L)'
;DNVATYTPLDEHGPDTYRRAVYHQNARASVVDLMTEFDQADCTLSEPRRASTTTPLQALTLFNHDFTLDMAEALAKRIEAEAGPAPTDRVNRLCRLAYQRVPTSAEREQLTGFVTEHGLRALCRAVLNSNELLYLD
;
A
#
# COMPACT_ATOMS: atom_id res chain seq x y z
N ASP A 1 -5.15 -37.43 -6.97
CA ASP A 1 -4.02 -36.60 -7.39
C ASP A 1 -3.74 -35.64 -6.26
N ASN A 2 -2.67 -35.84 -5.50
CA ASN A 2 -2.42 -35.13 -4.22
C ASN A 2 -1.41 -33.99 -4.38
N VAL A 3 -1.09 -33.63 -5.62
CA VAL A 3 -0.16 -32.54 -5.95
C VAL A 3 -1.00 -31.35 -6.41
N ALA A 4 -1.02 -30.29 -5.61
CA ALA A 4 -1.54 -29.01 -6.04
C ALA A 4 -0.49 -28.32 -6.91
N THR A 5 -0.69 -28.26 -8.22
CA THR A 5 0.16 -27.47 -9.12
C THR A 5 -0.24 -26.00 -9.00
N TYR A 6 0.65 -25.19 -8.45
CA TYR A 6 0.51 -23.73 -8.43
C TYR A 6 1.21 -23.15 -9.66
N THR A 7 0.46 -22.43 -10.49
CA THR A 7 1.02 -21.66 -11.60
C THR A 7 1.07 -20.19 -11.17
N PRO A 8 2.27 -19.62 -10.93
CA PRO A 8 2.37 -18.20 -10.61
C PRO A 8 1.85 -17.37 -11.79
N LEU A 9 1.21 -16.24 -11.46
CA LEU A 9 0.80 -15.24 -12.44
C LEU A 9 1.86 -14.15 -12.46
N ASP A 10 2.38 -13.83 -13.64
CA ASP A 10 3.32 -12.70 -13.81
C ASP A 10 2.56 -11.36 -13.93
N GLU A 11 1.29 -11.40 -14.38
CA GLU A 11 0.41 -10.25 -14.48
C GLU A 11 -0.87 -10.47 -13.67
N HIS A 12 -1.25 -9.46 -12.87
CA HIS A 12 -2.39 -9.52 -11.97
C HIS A 12 -3.55 -8.65 -12.49
N GLY A 13 -4.70 -9.27 -12.77
CA GLY A 13 -5.92 -8.60 -13.23
C GLY A 13 -6.91 -8.25 -12.11
N PRO A 14 -7.98 -7.46 -12.40
CA PRO A 14 -8.98 -7.05 -11.42
C PRO A 14 -9.65 -8.18 -10.63
N ASP A 15 -9.73 -9.37 -11.21
CA ASP A 15 -10.21 -10.61 -10.60
C ASP A 15 -9.33 -11.12 -9.43
N THR A 16 -8.05 -10.74 -9.46
CA THR A 16 -7.05 -11.05 -8.43
C THR A 16 -6.95 -9.97 -7.34
N TYR A 17 -7.48 -8.76 -7.57
CA TYR A 17 -7.38 -7.64 -6.62
C TYR A 17 -8.28 -7.85 -5.42
N ARG A 18 -7.71 -8.42 -4.35
CA ARG A 18 -8.44 -8.72 -3.12
C ARG A 18 -7.59 -8.35 -1.93
N ARG A 19 -8.23 -7.78 -0.91
CA ARG A 19 -7.59 -7.65 0.40
C ARG A 19 -7.32 -9.06 0.93
N ALA A 20 -6.05 -9.41 1.08
CA ALA A 20 -5.67 -10.69 1.66
C ALA A 20 -5.98 -10.69 3.16
N VAL A 21 -6.77 -11.66 3.61
CA VAL A 21 -6.89 -12.04 5.04
C VAL A 21 -6.07 -13.29 5.32
N TYR A 22 -6.03 -14.20 4.33
CA TYR A 22 -5.18 -15.38 4.29
C TYR A 22 -4.47 -15.42 2.94
N HIS A 23 -3.22 -15.87 2.94
CA HIS A 23 -2.41 -16.03 1.75
C HIS A 23 -1.85 -17.46 1.70
N GLN A 24 -2.06 -18.16 0.59
CA GLN A 24 -1.44 -19.45 0.37
C GLN A 24 -0.02 -19.20 -0.16
N ASN A 25 0.99 -19.68 0.56
CA ASN A 25 2.38 -19.62 0.11
C ASN A 25 2.92 -21.04 -0.11
N ALA A 26 3.63 -21.24 -1.22
CA ALA A 26 4.44 -22.44 -1.38
C ALA A 26 5.63 -22.35 -0.43
N ARG A 27 5.99 -23.45 0.26
CA ARG A 27 7.07 -23.43 1.28
C ARG A 27 8.42 -22.94 0.76
N ALA A 28 8.71 -23.15 -0.52
CA ALA A 28 9.96 -22.73 -1.16
C ALA A 28 9.87 -21.34 -1.82
N SER A 29 8.72 -20.67 -1.74
CA SER A 29 8.49 -19.39 -2.39
C SER A 29 8.65 -18.24 -1.41
N VAL A 30 9.37 -17.22 -1.87
CA VAL A 30 9.53 -15.94 -1.17
C VAL A 30 8.56 -14.95 -1.79
N VAL A 31 7.78 -14.26 -0.97
CA VAL A 31 6.97 -13.11 -1.43
C VAL A 31 7.75 -11.85 -1.08
N ASP A 32 8.26 -11.17 -2.11
CA ASP A 32 9.31 -10.13 -1.99
C ASP A 32 9.00 -9.08 -0.92
N LEU A 33 7.96 -8.27 -1.14
CA LEU A 33 7.56 -7.23 -0.17
C LEU A 33 7.26 -7.80 1.23
N MET A 34 6.58 -8.94 1.32
CA MET A 34 6.20 -9.50 2.62
C MET A 34 7.42 -9.96 3.42
N THR A 35 8.43 -10.51 2.74
CA THR A 35 9.69 -10.96 3.34
C THR A 35 10.43 -9.80 3.98
N GLU A 36 10.44 -8.65 3.31
CA GLU A 36 11.04 -7.43 3.87
C GLU A 36 10.30 -6.92 5.10
N PHE A 37 9.01 -7.25 5.27
CA PHE A 37 8.20 -6.92 6.44
C PHE A 37 8.05 -8.08 7.43
N ASP A 38 9.14 -8.83 7.63
CA ASP A 38 9.27 -9.91 8.61
C ASP A 38 8.18 -11.00 8.46
N GLN A 39 7.83 -11.37 7.22
CA GLN A 39 6.97 -12.53 6.97
C GLN A 39 7.52 -13.78 7.65
N ALA A 40 6.62 -14.56 8.25
CA ALA A 40 6.99 -15.82 8.90
C ALA A 40 7.57 -16.84 7.90
N ASP A 41 8.62 -17.53 8.32
CA ASP A 41 9.22 -18.64 7.59
C ASP A 41 8.19 -19.76 7.41
N CYS A 42 7.86 -20.06 6.15
CA CYS A 42 6.86 -21.06 5.81
C CYS A 42 7.33 -22.51 6.04
N THR A 43 8.59 -22.71 6.42
CA THR A 43 9.18 -24.02 6.69
C THR A 43 9.17 -24.40 8.17
N LEU A 44 9.01 -23.43 9.08
CA LEU A 44 9.06 -23.62 10.53
C LEU A 44 7.80 -23.07 11.20
N SER A 45 7.51 -23.58 12.41
CA SER A 45 6.43 -23.02 13.23
C SER A 45 6.90 -21.75 13.93
N GLU A 46 6.25 -20.62 13.64
CA GLU A 46 6.52 -19.34 14.29
C GLU A 46 5.35 -18.91 15.19
N PRO A 47 5.46 -19.04 16.52
CA PRO A 47 4.37 -18.68 17.43
C PRO A 47 4.18 -17.16 17.53
N ARG A 48 5.20 -16.37 17.19
CA ARG A 48 5.17 -14.91 17.20
C ARG A 48 6.03 -14.38 16.06
N ARG A 49 5.42 -13.58 15.18
CA ARG A 49 6.13 -12.88 14.11
C ARG A 49 7.12 -11.88 14.70
N ALA A 50 8.31 -11.80 14.12
CA ALA A 50 9.21 -10.69 14.38
C ALA A 50 8.57 -9.38 13.89
N SER A 51 9.05 -8.25 14.42
CA SER A 51 8.64 -6.93 13.96
C SER A 51 9.84 -6.02 14.05
N THR A 52 10.38 -5.71 12.89
CA THR A 52 11.53 -4.83 12.71
C THR A 52 11.03 -3.53 12.10
N THR A 53 11.67 -2.42 12.48
CA THR A 53 11.43 -1.13 11.85
C THR A 53 12.78 -0.55 11.45
N THR A 54 13.12 -0.66 10.18
CA THR A 54 14.37 -0.14 9.62
C THR A 54 14.13 0.94 8.55
N PRO A 55 15.07 1.88 8.38
CA PRO A 55 15.03 2.80 7.25
C PRO A 55 15.02 2.10 5.89
N LEU A 56 15.65 0.92 5.79
CA LEU A 56 15.67 0.13 4.56
C LEU A 56 14.28 -0.41 4.23
N GLN A 57 13.54 -0.95 5.20
CA GLN A 57 12.14 -1.39 5.01
C GLN A 57 11.25 -0.24 4.52
N ALA A 58 11.39 0.95 5.11
CA ALA A 58 10.65 2.13 4.68
C ALA A 58 11.01 2.55 3.24
N LEU A 59 12.31 2.51 2.89
CA LEU A 59 12.77 2.82 1.55
C LEU A 59 12.32 1.77 0.51
N THR A 60 12.32 0.49 0.89
CA THR A 60 11.81 -0.60 0.07
C THR A 60 10.33 -0.38 -0.19
N LEU A 61 9.50 -0.21 0.85
CA LEU A 61 8.08 0.08 0.66
C LEU A 61 7.84 1.29 -0.22
N PHE A 62 8.62 2.36 -0.04
CA PHE A 62 8.47 3.56 -0.85
C PHE A 62 8.73 3.28 -2.34
N ASN A 63 9.68 2.42 -2.69
CA ASN A 63 10.11 2.17 -4.07
C ASN A 63 9.58 0.88 -4.70
N HIS A 64 8.95 -0.01 -3.94
CA HIS A 64 8.47 -1.29 -4.43
C HIS A 64 7.33 -1.12 -5.44
N ASP A 65 7.32 -1.94 -6.50
CA ASP A 65 6.35 -1.87 -7.59
C ASP A 65 4.91 -1.94 -7.10
N PHE A 66 4.61 -2.85 -6.17
CA PHE A 66 3.33 -2.90 -5.45
C PHE A 66 2.86 -1.52 -4.95
N THR A 67 3.73 -0.74 -4.30
CA THR A 67 3.37 0.58 -3.78
C THR A 67 3.14 1.59 -4.91
N LEU A 68 3.91 1.49 -6.00
CA LEU A 68 3.75 2.34 -7.18
C LEU A 68 2.41 2.06 -7.89
N ASP A 69 2.02 0.79 -7.99
CA ASP A 69 0.74 0.36 -8.57
C ASP A 69 -0.43 0.77 -7.68
N MET A 70 -0.30 0.59 -6.37
CA MET A 70 -1.32 1.03 -5.40
C MET A 70 -1.48 2.55 -5.40
N ALA A 71 -0.39 3.31 -5.57
CA ALA A 71 -0.45 4.77 -5.67
C ALA A 71 -1.19 5.22 -6.94
N GLU A 72 -0.95 4.55 -8.07
CA GLU A 72 -1.64 4.80 -9.33
C GLU A 72 -3.14 4.46 -9.24
N ALA A 73 -3.47 3.29 -8.68
CA ALA A 73 -4.85 2.86 -8.49
C ALA A 73 -5.62 3.79 -7.55
N LEU A 74 -4.98 4.23 -6.46
CA LEU A 74 -5.57 5.19 -5.53
C LEU A 74 -5.79 6.56 -6.17
N ALA A 75 -4.83 7.05 -6.97
CA ALA A 75 -4.98 8.31 -7.70
C ALA A 75 -6.18 8.25 -8.67
N LYS A 76 -6.28 7.20 -9.50
CA LYS A 76 -7.41 6.99 -10.42
C LYS A 76 -8.75 6.94 -9.69
N ARG A 77 -8.80 6.26 -8.55
CA ARG A 77 -10.00 6.20 -7.71
C ARG A 77 -10.42 7.58 -7.22
N ILE A 78 -9.47 8.38 -6.74
CA ILE A 78 -9.74 9.74 -6.26
C ILE A 78 -10.20 10.65 -7.40
N GLU A 79 -9.61 10.54 -8.58
CA GLU A 79 -10.05 11.30 -9.76
C GLU A 79 -11.48 10.96 -10.19
N ALA A 80 -11.89 9.70 -10.04
CA ALA A 80 -13.25 9.27 -10.34
C ALA A 80 -14.29 9.68 -9.28
N GLU A 81 -13.87 9.76 -8.01
CA GLU A 81 -14.78 9.98 -6.87
C GLU A 81 -14.82 11.43 -6.35
N ALA A 82 -13.81 12.25 -6.65
CA ALA A 82 -13.68 13.62 -6.14
C ALA A 82 -13.93 14.69 -7.21
N GLY A 83 -14.22 15.92 -6.75
CA GLY A 83 -14.35 17.08 -7.61
C GLY A 83 -13.05 17.47 -8.33
N PRO A 84 -13.12 18.38 -9.33
CA PRO A 84 -11.95 18.80 -10.09
C PRO A 84 -10.95 19.62 -9.28
N ALA A 85 -11.35 20.18 -8.14
CA ALA A 85 -10.48 21.01 -7.32
C ALA A 85 -9.43 20.15 -6.57
N PRO A 86 -8.17 20.59 -6.50
CA PRO A 86 -7.13 19.93 -5.71
C PRO A 86 -7.54 19.66 -4.25
N THR A 87 -8.25 20.60 -3.63
CA THR A 87 -8.76 20.48 -2.25
C THR A 87 -9.76 19.34 -2.09
N ASP A 88 -10.61 19.08 -3.09
CA ASP A 88 -11.58 17.99 -3.06
C ASP A 88 -10.86 16.63 -3.11
N ARG A 89 -9.83 16.54 -3.95
CA ARG A 89 -8.99 15.33 -4.07
C ARG A 89 -8.22 15.03 -2.79
N VAL A 90 -7.63 16.05 -2.17
CA VAL A 90 -6.96 15.94 -0.86
C VAL A 90 -7.94 15.48 0.23
N ASN A 91 -9.12 16.09 0.28
CA ASN A 91 -10.16 15.68 1.23
C ASN A 91 -10.59 14.23 1.02
N ARG A 92 -10.72 13.77 -0.24
CA ARG A 92 -11.07 12.38 -0.54
C ARG A 92 -9.96 11.42 -0.15
N LEU A 93 -8.71 11.76 -0.46
CA LEU A 93 -7.53 10.98 -0.08
C LEU A 93 -7.47 10.74 1.43
N CYS A 94 -7.56 11.79 2.23
CA CYS A 94 -7.51 11.66 3.69
C CYS A 94 -8.67 10.83 4.25
N ARG A 95 -9.88 10.95 3.69
CA ARG A 95 -11.01 10.10 4.10
C ARG A 95 -10.78 8.63 3.76
N LEU A 96 -10.14 8.33 2.64
CA LEU A 96 -9.85 6.95 2.24
C LEU A 96 -8.69 6.35 3.04
N ALA A 97 -7.62 7.11 3.25
CA ALA A 97 -6.40 6.65 3.91
C ALA A 97 -6.51 6.68 5.43
N TYR A 98 -6.92 7.82 5.99
CA TYR A 98 -6.88 8.09 7.44
C TYR A 98 -8.26 8.03 8.10
N GLN A 99 -9.32 7.78 7.32
CA GLN A 99 -10.70 7.73 7.79
C GLN A 99 -11.17 9.01 8.51
N ARG A 100 -10.54 10.14 8.20
CA ARG A 100 -10.88 11.46 8.75
C ARG A 100 -10.74 12.56 7.70
N VAL A 101 -11.22 13.74 8.05
CA VAL A 101 -10.96 14.95 7.26
C VAL A 101 -9.58 15.52 7.62
N PRO A 102 -8.86 16.13 6.66
CA PRO A 102 -7.61 16.80 6.97
C PRO A 102 -7.88 18.08 7.76
N THR A 103 -6.98 18.38 8.68
CA THR A 103 -6.89 19.69 9.34
C THR A 103 -6.64 20.79 8.31
N SER A 104 -6.80 22.06 8.70
CA SER A 104 -6.53 23.20 7.82
C SER A 104 -5.08 23.20 7.31
N ALA A 105 -4.12 22.97 8.22
CA ALA A 105 -2.69 22.94 7.90
C ALA A 105 -2.33 21.78 6.95
N GLU A 106 -2.82 20.57 7.23
CA GLU A 106 -2.62 19.41 6.33
C GLU A 106 -3.23 19.67 4.96
N ARG A 107 -4.44 20.22 4.91
CA ARG A 107 -5.10 20.50 3.64
C ARG A 107 -4.28 21.47 2.80
N GLU A 108 -3.77 22.54 3.40
CA GLU A 108 -2.92 23.51 2.72
C GLU A 108 -1.65 22.85 2.17
N GLN A 109 -0.91 22.11 3.02
CA GLN A 109 0.32 21.44 2.61
C GLN A 109 0.11 20.39 1.52
N LEU A 110 -0.86 19.51 1.68
CA LEU A 110 -1.16 18.44 0.72
C LEU A 110 -1.70 19.02 -0.59
N THR A 111 -2.43 20.14 -0.53
CA THR A 111 -2.91 20.85 -1.74
C THR A 111 -1.75 21.50 -2.49
N GLY A 112 -0.78 22.10 -1.79
CA GLY A 112 0.45 22.58 -2.39
C GLY A 112 1.20 21.44 -3.09
N PHE A 113 1.43 20.34 -2.35
CA PHE A 113 2.15 19.17 -2.86
C PHE A 113 1.48 18.56 -4.10
N VAL A 114 0.15 18.35 -4.08
CA VAL A 114 -0.55 17.73 -5.21
C VAL A 114 -0.52 18.61 -6.45
N THR A 115 -0.48 19.93 -6.28
CA THR A 115 -0.39 20.89 -7.38
C THR A 115 0.99 20.88 -8.02
N GLU A 116 2.04 20.71 -7.22
CA GLU A 116 3.44 20.69 -7.68
C GLU A 116 3.85 19.34 -8.28
N HIS A 117 3.48 18.23 -7.64
CA HIS A 117 4.01 16.90 -7.95
C HIS A 117 2.94 15.91 -8.47
N GLY A 118 1.67 16.31 -8.47
CA GLY A 118 0.56 15.48 -8.94
C GLY A 118 0.04 14.48 -7.92
N LEU A 119 -1.12 13.90 -8.24
CA LEU A 119 -1.88 13.03 -7.35
C LEU A 119 -1.23 11.68 -7.07
N ARG A 120 -0.59 11.08 -8.08
CA ARG A 120 0.13 9.81 -7.93
C ARG A 120 1.27 9.93 -6.90
N ALA A 121 2.05 11.01 -6.97
CA ALA A 121 3.13 11.27 -6.02
C ALA A 121 2.58 11.45 -4.59
N LEU A 122 1.48 12.19 -4.45
CA LEU A 122 0.81 12.36 -3.16
C LEU A 122 0.31 11.02 -2.59
N CYS A 123 -0.34 10.19 -3.42
CA CYS A 123 -0.81 8.87 -3.01
C CYS A 123 0.34 7.99 -2.54
N ARG A 124 1.48 7.99 -3.26
CA ARG A 124 2.69 7.26 -2.87
C ARG A 124 3.22 7.73 -1.49
N ALA A 125 3.25 9.03 -1.25
CA ALA A 125 3.68 9.58 0.04
C ALA A 125 2.74 9.17 1.18
N VAL A 126 1.42 9.24 0.96
CA VAL A 126 0.41 8.81 1.95
C VAL A 126 0.48 7.30 2.24
N LEU A 127 0.73 6.47 1.21
CA LEU A 127 0.90 5.03 1.40
C LEU A 127 2.12 4.66 2.28
N ASN A 128 3.05 5.59 2.47
CA ASN A 128 4.24 5.43 3.29
C ASN A 128 4.20 6.26 4.58
N SER A 129 3.06 6.86 4.92
CA SER A 129 2.95 7.67 6.14
C SER A 129 2.75 6.79 7.37
N ASN A 130 3.31 7.23 8.50
CA ASN A 130 3.16 6.50 9.76
C ASN A 130 1.69 6.34 10.17
N GLU A 131 0.86 7.36 9.93
CA GLU A 131 -0.57 7.33 10.25
C GLU A 131 -1.34 6.26 9.46
N LEU A 132 -0.86 5.88 8.27
CA LEU A 132 -1.44 4.75 7.54
C LEU A 132 -0.85 3.41 8.00
N LEU A 133 0.45 3.36 8.23
CA LEU A 133 1.18 2.12 8.47
C LEU A 133 1.02 1.57 9.89
N TYR A 134 0.84 2.45 10.87
CA TYR A 134 0.78 2.10 12.28
C TYR A 134 -0.57 2.49 12.87
N LEU A 135 -1.11 1.58 13.69
CA LEU A 135 -2.25 1.87 14.55
C LEU A 135 -1.68 2.17 15.95
N ASP A 136 -1.92 3.37 16.44
CA ASP A 136 -1.62 3.75 17.84
C ASP A 136 -2.63 3.15 18.82
#